data_AF-A0A957AGN8-F1
#
_entry.id   AF-A0A957AGN8-F1
#
_cell.length_a   1.000
_cell.length_b   1.000
_cell.length_c   1.000
_cell.angle_alpha   90.00
_cell.angle_beta   90.00
_cell.angle_gamma   90.00
#
_symmetry.space_group_name_H-M   'P 1'
#
loop_
_entity.id
_entity.type
_entity.pdbx_description
1 polymer ?
#
loop_
_entity_poly.entity_id
_entity_poly.type
_entity_poly.pdbx_seq_one_letter_code
_entity_poly.pdbx_strand_id
1 'polypeptide(L)'
;MAQTPLTHTSGGPLAGSWPFKQSIDTTSSARSLGHIGSRIVLAFALIAIAAAGSLFAFRVAYSNEIYPGTRVGGVDVSGMTRTEATRALQAKADEITAQRAYFDGFDQHWAPTLAELGVTADIDASIDQAMAIGREDSSADRLSSVVSSLSGERDLPLQLTINPEKLSNWSATVNNDINLIPHDAILTVENGQVTILPESNGTIVDEAAMQTVIEENLLTMQAPTQALPTVFKLPSIHASDLEPVQALITNALSSPVTVTFGSQSWTIKPEDFGQFVTTSIDPTKTGAESVSIEVDQESLSSWLNSQFAGSVNSDPKNARVAWDGEKLFATVDSVDGAKLRPIAMAEAVSASFLGDHEPVQIPVTVLKPDVDGDNLDALGITTKLGVGTSNFDGSDDARSINIAVGAELLNGTLIPPHGTFSFNHSIGVIGPDLGFVEGQVIDGEKIGRDYGGGICQVSTTVFRAAFYAGMPIVEGWPHRWRLGFYELDGWTAGLDASIMQPEGDPFGGGDFRFENPTDSWMLIESYVEYPRVIVIIYGADLGYTVDV
;
A
#
# COMPACT_ATOMS: atom_id res chain seq x y z
N MET A 1 -45.63 -56.81 -29.95
CA MET A 1 -45.33 -58.00 -29.13
C MET A 1 -46.21 -57.88 -27.89
N ALA A 2 -47.42 -58.44 -27.89
CA ALA A 2 -47.75 -59.82 -27.48
C ALA A 2 -47.38 -60.03 -25.99
N GLN A 3 -48.24 -60.42 -25.04
CA GLN A 3 -49.45 -61.25 -25.10
C GLN A 3 -50.43 -60.94 -23.93
N THR A 4 -51.73 -61.03 -24.22
CA THR A 4 -52.88 -61.45 -23.39
C THR A 4 -52.73 -62.94 -22.97
N PRO A 5 -53.74 -63.73 -22.48
CA PRO A 5 -55.16 -63.53 -22.11
C PRO A 5 -55.51 -64.19 -20.73
N LEU A 6 -56.74 -64.18 -20.19
CA LEU A 6 -57.93 -65.02 -20.49
C LEU A 6 -59.07 -64.54 -19.53
N THR A 7 -60.23 -64.02 -19.96
CA THR A 7 -61.44 -64.63 -20.59
C THR A 7 -62.26 -65.56 -19.70
N HIS A 8 -63.56 -65.24 -19.53
CA HIS A 8 -64.75 -66.00 -19.98
C HIS A 8 -66.03 -65.28 -19.44
N THR A 9 -66.90 -64.65 -20.26
CA THR A 9 -68.05 -65.18 -21.06
C THR A 9 -69.07 -65.95 -20.18
N SER A 10 -70.39 -65.87 -20.32
CA SER A 10 -71.32 -65.61 -21.43
C SER A 10 -72.75 -65.56 -20.83
N GLY A 11 -73.71 -64.81 -21.37
CA GLY A 11 -74.70 -65.40 -22.29
C GLY A 11 -76.08 -64.75 -22.11
N GLY A 12 -76.79 -64.49 -23.22
CA GLY A 12 -78.19 -64.01 -23.24
C GLY A 12 -79.21 -65.11 -22.86
N PRO A 13 -80.55 -64.90 -22.96
CA PRO A 13 -81.21 -64.56 -24.22
C PRO A 13 -82.51 -63.70 -24.11
N LEU A 14 -83.23 -63.65 -25.23
CA LEU A 14 -84.44 -62.92 -25.62
C LEU A 14 -85.77 -63.34 -24.95
N ALA A 15 -86.74 -62.42 -25.02
CA ALA A 15 -88.20 -62.57 -25.22
C ALA A 15 -89.10 -63.25 -24.16
N GLY A 16 -90.25 -62.61 -23.88
CA GLY A 16 -91.49 -63.33 -23.50
C GLY A 16 -92.39 -62.71 -22.40
N SER A 17 -93.54 -62.20 -22.82
CA SER A 17 -94.88 -62.32 -22.19
C SER A 17 -95.22 -61.79 -20.78
N TRP A 18 -96.17 -60.84 -20.79
CA TRP A 18 -97.22 -60.51 -19.78
C TRP A 18 -98.04 -61.73 -19.30
N PRO A 19 -98.97 -61.68 -18.29
CA PRO A 19 -99.65 -60.52 -17.65
C PRO A 19 -99.96 -60.60 -16.12
N PHE A 20 -100.56 -59.50 -15.59
CA PHE A 20 -101.72 -59.40 -14.68
C PHE A 20 -101.61 -58.53 -13.40
N LYS A 21 -102.28 -57.37 -13.50
CA LYS A 21 -103.01 -56.53 -12.53
C LYS A 21 -102.52 -56.41 -11.08
N GLN A 22 -102.25 -55.17 -10.70
CA GLN A 22 -103.14 -54.48 -9.76
C GLN A 22 -103.27 -52.99 -10.10
N SER A 23 -104.51 -52.55 -10.23
CA SER A 23 -104.95 -51.18 -10.50
C SER A 23 -105.03 -50.38 -9.19
N ILE A 24 -104.36 -49.24 -9.10
CA ILE A 24 -104.91 -48.04 -8.45
C ILE A 24 -104.51 -46.81 -9.27
N ASP A 25 -105.53 -46.04 -9.58
CA ASP A 25 -105.57 -44.77 -10.25
C ASP A 25 -105.17 -43.66 -9.25
N THR A 26 -104.18 -42.82 -9.56
CA THR A 26 -104.09 -41.45 -9.01
C THR A 26 -103.31 -40.55 -9.96
N THR A 27 -104.09 -39.67 -10.59
CA THR A 27 -103.72 -38.41 -11.22
C THR A 27 -102.77 -37.52 -10.40
N SER A 28 -102.04 -36.65 -11.13
CA SER A 28 -101.59 -35.31 -10.71
C SER A 28 -100.34 -35.18 -9.82
N SER A 29 -99.23 -34.71 -10.41
CA SER A 29 -98.42 -33.53 -9.95
C SER A 29 -96.97 -33.46 -10.47
N ALA A 30 -96.71 -33.79 -11.74
CA ALA A 30 -95.37 -33.66 -12.35
C ALA A 30 -94.91 -32.20 -12.66
N ARG A 31 -95.41 -31.18 -11.95
CA ARG A 31 -95.02 -29.75 -12.13
C ARG A 31 -94.61 -29.00 -10.87
N SER A 32 -94.67 -29.57 -9.66
CA SER A 32 -94.33 -28.83 -8.41
C SER A 32 -92.93 -29.08 -7.84
N LEU A 33 -92.20 -30.10 -8.30
CA LEU A 33 -90.83 -30.40 -7.80
C LEU A 33 -89.77 -29.41 -8.31
N GLY A 34 -89.94 -28.84 -9.51
CA GLY A 34 -89.03 -27.83 -10.07
C GLY A 34 -89.10 -26.47 -9.34
N HIS A 35 -90.28 -26.08 -8.87
CA HIS A 35 -90.47 -24.81 -8.14
C HIS A 35 -90.00 -24.88 -6.68
N ILE A 36 -90.04 -26.05 -6.04
CA ILE A 36 -89.49 -26.25 -4.69
C ILE A 36 -87.96 -26.28 -4.74
N GLY A 37 -87.37 -27.02 -5.69
CA GLY A 37 -85.92 -27.02 -5.91
C GLY A 37 -85.37 -25.63 -6.26
N SER A 38 -86.04 -24.89 -7.15
CA SER A 38 -85.69 -23.51 -7.50
C SER A 38 -85.78 -22.55 -6.31
N ARG A 39 -86.79 -22.69 -5.43
CA ARG A 39 -86.93 -21.85 -4.22
C ARG A 39 -85.88 -22.17 -3.16
N ILE A 40 -85.50 -23.44 -3.02
CA ILE A 40 -84.42 -23.85 -2.12
C ILE A 40 -83.08 -23.30 -2.62
N VAL A 41 -82.78 -23.45 -3.92
CA VAL A 41 -81.56 -22.88 -4.53
C VAL A 41 -81.53 -21.36 -4.40
N LEU A 42 -82.66 -20.67 -4.61
CA LEU A 42 -82.75 -19.22 -4.43
C LEU A 42 -82.56 -18.79 -2.96
N ALA A 43 -83.10 -19.55 -2.01
CA ALA A 43 -82.88 -19.30 -0.58
C ALA A 43 -81.40 -19.50 -0.20
N PHE A 44 -80.76 -20.57 -0.68
CA PHE A 44 -79.32 -20.78 -0.48
C PHE A 44 -78.48 -19.69 -1.15
N ALA A 45 -78.86 -19.24 -2.35
CA ALA A 45 -78.17 -18.14 -3.04
C ALA A 45 -78.32 -16.81 -2.28
N LEU A 46 -79.51 -16.51 -1.74
CA LEU A 46 -79.74 -15.32 -0.91
C LEU A 46 -78.97 -15.37 0.41
N ILE A 47 -78.89 -16.55 1.05
CA ILE A 47 -78.07 -16.76 2.24
C ILE A 47 -76.58 -16.60 1.90
N ALA A 48 -76.12 -17.13 0.77
CA ALA A 48 -74.74 -16.98 0.33
C ALA A 48 -74.38 -15.53 0.00
N ILE A 49 -75.30 -14.77 -0.62
CA ILE A 49 -75.13 -13.33 -0.89
C ILE A 49 -75.14 -12.53 0.43
N ALA A 50 -76.05 -12.84 1.35
CA ALA A 50 -76.08 -12.20 2.66
C ALA A 50 -74.79 -12.49 3.45
N ALA A 51 -74.33 -13.74 3.47
CA ALA A 51 -73.07 -14.14 4.10
C ALA A 51 -71.86 -13.45 3.43
N ALA A 52 -71.81 -13.41 2.10
CA ALA A 52 -70.76 -12.70 1.37
C ALA A 52 -70.79 -11.18 1.64
N GLY A 53 -71.98 -10.58 1.72
CA GLY A 53 -72.18 -9.18 2.07
C GLY A 53 -71.77 -8.88 3.51
N SER A 54 -72.10 -9.75 4.46
CA SER A 54 -71.66 -9.64 5.86
C SER A 54 -70.15 -9.80 6.00
N LEU A 55 -69.52 -10.75 5.31
CA LEU A 55 -68.06 -10.91 5.27
C LEU A 55 -67.37 -9.70 4.64
N PHE A 56 -67.96 -9.12 3.59
CA PHE A 56 -67.47 -7.89 2.97
C PHE A 56 -67.58 -6.70 3.94
N ALA A 57 -68.73 -6.53 4.59
CA ALA A 57 -68.93 -5.47 5.59
C ALA A 57 -67.98 -5.61 6.79
N PHE A 58 -67.75 -6.84 7.26
CA PHE A 58 -66.79 -7.16 8.33
C PHE A 58 -65.37 -6.78 7.90
N ARG A 59 -64.96 -7.13 6.68
CA ARG A 59 -63.66 -6.75 6.12
C ARG A 59 -63.47 -5.24 6.01
N VAL A 60 -64.52 -4.51 5.65
CA VAL A 60 -64.49 -3.04 5.57
C VAL A 60 -64.39 -2.43 6.97
N ALA A 61 -65.19 -2.92 7.93
CA ALA A 61 -65.20 -2.45 9.31
C ALA A 61 -63.82 -2.61 9.97
N TYR A 62 -63.16 -3.75 9.76
CA TYR A 62 -61.83 -4.05 10.30
C TYR A 62 -60.73 -3.82 9.27
N SER A 63 -60.88 -2.90 8.32
CA SER A 63 -59.89 -2.74 7.23
C SER A 63 -58.47 -2.40 7.71
N ASN A 64 -58.35 -1.72 8.86
CA ASN A 64 -57.08 -1.32 9.48
C ASN A 64 -56.86 -1.88 10.90
N GLU A 65 -57.67 -2.87 11.30
CA GLU A 65 -57.67 -3.42 12.66
C GLU A 65 -57.44 -4.93 12.64
N ILE A 66 -56.77 -5.47 13.66
CA ILE A 66 -56.60 -6.91 13.82
C ILE A 66 -57.97 -7.53 14.15
N TYR A 67 -58.29 -8.68 13.54
CA TYR A 67 -59.60 -9.30 13.71
C TYR A 67 -59.83 -9.75 15.17
N PRO A 68 -61.08 -9.64 15.69
CA PRO A 68 -61.43 -10.07 17.04
C PRO A 68 -61.06 -11.52 17.32
N GLY A 69 -60.69 -11.81 18.57
CA GLY A 69 -60.29 -13.15 19.01
C GLY A 69 -58.81 -13.47 18.75
N THR A 70 -57.99 -12.47 18.42
CA THR A 70 -56.55 -12.65 18.13
C THR A 70 -55.70 -12.14 19.29
N ARG A 71 -54.79 -12.98 19.77
CA ARG A 71 -53.76 -12.66 20.75
C ARG A 71 -52.38 -12.89 20.12
N VAL A 72 -51.37 -12.16 20.59
CA VAL A 72 -49.97 -12.35 20.20
C VAL A 72 -49.12 -12.36 21.46
N GLY A 73 -48.41 -13.46 21.73
CA GLY A 73 -47.61 -13.64 22.94
C GLY A 73 -48.44 -13.47 24.22
N GLY A 74 -49.71 -13.88 24.19
CA GLY A 74 -50.66 -13.69 25.28
C GLY A 74 -51.23 -12.27 25.42
N VAL A 75 -50.83 -11.30 24.59
CA VAL A 75 -51.42 -9.95 24.57
C VAL A 75 -52.66 -9.96 23.68
N ASP A 76 -53.80 -9.52 24.20
CA ASP A 76 -55.00 -9.32 23.38
C ASP A 76 -54.82 -8.12 22.45
N VAL A 77 -54.80 -8.40 21.14
CA VAL A 77 -54.65 -7.40 20.08
C VAL A 77 -55.93 -7.23 19.25
N SER A 78 -57.03 -7.82 19.71
CA SER A 78 -58.34 -7.78 19.05
C SER A 78 -58.82 -6.35 18.82
N GLY A 79 -59.15 -5.99 17.58
CA GLY A 79 -59.62 -4.66 17.22
C GLY A 79 -58.57 -3.55 17.30
N MET A 80 -57.31 -3.88 17.60
CA MET A 80 -56.24 -2.89 17.63
C MET A 80 -55.80 -2.53 16.21
N THR A 81 -55.56 -1.25 15.97
CA THR A 81 -54.80 -0.79 14.81
C THR A 81 -53.33 -1.21 14.91
N ARG A 82 -52.58 -1.19 13.80
CA ARG A 82 -51.13 -1.47 13.82
C ARG A 82 -50.41 -0.67 14.91
N THR A 83 -50.67 0.63 15.03
CA THR A 83 -50.01 1.51 16.01
C THR A 83 -50.32 1.11 17.46
N GLU A 84 -51.55 0.71 17.74
CA GLU A 84 -51.96 0.27 19.08
C GLU A 84 -51.36 -1.09 19.42
N ALA A 85 -51.38 -2.02 18.46
CA ALA A 85 -50.73 -3.33 18.58
C ALA A 85 -49.21 -3.19 18.77
N THR A 86 -48.54 -2.30 18.03
CA THR A 86 -47.11 -2.01 18.22
C THR A 86 -46.84 -1.58 19.65
N ARG A 87 -47.63 -0.66 20.22
CA ARG A 87 -47.42 -0.20 21.60
C ARG A 87 -47.64 -1.33 22.62
N ALA A 88 -48.70 -2.13 22.45
CA ALA A 88 -49.03 -3.22 23.36
C ALA A 88 -47.98 -4.35 23.32
N LEU A 89 -47.55 -4.73 22.11
CA LEU A 89 -46.54 -5.76 21.91
C LEU A 89 -45.14 -5.28 22.28
N GLN A 90 -44.82 -4.00 22.07
CA GLN A 90 -43.55 -3.44 22.54
C GLN A 90 -43.47 -3.50 24.07
N ALA A 91 -44.55 -3.15 24.80
CA ALA A 91 -44.56 -3.26 26.25
C ALA A 91 -44.34 -4.71 26.72
N LYS A 92 -44.90 -5.69 26.00
CA LYS A 92 -44.67 -7.11 26.29
C LYS A 92 -43.26 -7.57 25.94
N ALA A 93 -42.71 -7.10 24.82
CA ALA A 93 -41.33 -7.36 24.42
C ALA A 93 -40.34 -6.77 25.41
N ASP A 94 -40.57 -5.56 25.91
CA ASP A 94 -39.75 -4.93 26.95
C ASP A 94 -39.79 -5.74 28.25
N GLU A 95 -40.97 -6.24 28.64
CA GLU A 95 -41.12 -7.13 29.79
C GLU A 95 -40.30 -8.42 29.63
N ILE A 96 -40.38 -9.07 28.46
CA ILE A 96 -39.63 -10.30 28.16
C ILE A 96 -38.14 -10.01 28.13
N THR A 97 -37.70 -9.02 27.37
CA THR A 97 -36.28 -8.71 27.16
C THR A 97 -35.59 -8.19 28.42
N ALA A 98 -36.33 -7.63 29.37
CA ALA A 98 -35.84 -7.24 30.70
C ALA A 98 -35.68 -8.42 31.68
N GLN A 99 -36.22 -9.60 31.38
CA GLN A 99 -36.01 -10.79 32.21
C GLN A 99 -34.51 -11.13 32.25
N ARG A 100 -34.04 -11.60 33.42
CA ARG A 100 -32.65 -11.99 33.61
C ARG A 100 -32.50 -13.48 33.42
N ALA A 101 -31.59 -13.87 32.53
CA ALA A 101 -31.08 -15.23 32.46
C ALA A 101 -30.04 -15.41 33.56
N TYR A 102 -30.00 -16.59 34.19
CA TYR A 102 -29.03 -16.92 35.23
C TYR A 102 -28.12 -18.06 34.74
N PHE A 103 -26.82 -17.78 34.68
CA PHE A 103 -25.80 -18.75 34.30
C PHE A 103 -24.77 -18.92 35.40
N ASP A 104 -24.53 -20.16 35.81
CA ASP A 104 -23.60 -20.52 36.87
C ASP A 104 -22.41 -21.33 36.32
N GLY A 105 -21.19 -21.03 36.76
CA GLY A 105 -20.00 -21.79 36.38
C GLY A 105 -18.70 -21.14 36.89
N PHE A 106 -17.64 -21.95 37.10
CA PHE A 106 -16.31 -21.45 37.52
C PHE A 106 -16.32 -20.57 38.79
N ASP A 107 -17.15 -20.93 39.77
CA ASP A 107 -17.39 -20.15 41.00
C ASP A 107 -17.90 -18.71 40.76
N GLN A 108 -18.47 -18.46 39.58
CA GLN A 108 -19.04 -17.19 39.16
C GLN A 108 -20.52 -17.35 38.76
N HIS A 109 -21.20 -16.21 38.77
CA HIS A 109 -22.63 -16.09 38.52
C HIS A 109 -22.88 -14.91 37.58
N TRP A 110 -23.48 -15.17 36.42
CA TRP A 110 -23.85 -14.13 35.46
C TRP A 110 -25.37 -14.02 35.38
N ALA A 111 -25.85 -12.77 35.41
CA ALA A 111 -27.28 -12.47 35.34
C ALA A 111 -27.59 -11.44 34.24
N PRO A 112 -27.27 -11.68 32.96
CA PRO A 112 -27.62 -10.76 31.88
C PRO A 112 -29.14 -10.72 31.66
N THR A 113 -29.63 -9.57 31.24
CA THR A 113 -30.96 -9.46 30.64
C THR A 113 -30.99 -10.16 29.29
N LEU A 114 -32.15 -10.65 28.87
CA LEU A 114 -32.32 -11.21 27.53
C LEU A 114 -31.95 -10.18 26.44
N ALA A 115 -32.18 -8.88 26.69
CA ALA A 115 -31.72 -7.78 25.81
C ALA A 115 -30.18 -7.69 25.65
N GLU A 116 -29.43 -7.95 26.73
CA GLU A 116 -27.96 -7.98 26.73
C GLU A 116 -27.43 -9.21 25.98
N LEU A 117 -28.14 -10.34 26.07
CA LEU A 117 -27.86 -11.54 25.26
C LEU A 117 -28.26 -11.41 23.78
N GLY A 118 -28.85 -10.27 23.40
CA GLY A 118 -29.24 -9.99 22.03
C GLY A 118 -30.66 -10.40 21.65
N VAL A 119 -31.50 -10.85 22.59
CA VAL A 119 -32.91 -11.14 22.32
C VAL A 119 -33.65 -9.85 21.99
N THR A 120 -34.31 -9.84 20.83
CA THR A 120 -35.18 -8.76 20.36
C THR A 120 -36.50 -9.32 19.88
N ALA A 121 -37.56 -8.51 19.89
CA ALA A 121 -38.85 -8.88 19.32
C ALA A 121 -39.02 -8.26 17.93
N ASP A 122 -39.44 -9.08 16.96
CA ASP A 122 -39.89 -8.60 15.66
C ASP A 122 -41.39 -8.27 15.74
N ILE A 123 -41.67 -7.06 16.22
CA ILE A 123 -43.03 -6.56 16.44
C ILE A 123 -43.79 -6.45 15.13
N ASP A 124 -43.13 -5.99 14.06
CA ASP A 124 -43.79 -5.80 12.77
C ASP A 124 -44.17 -7.15 12.15
N ALA A 125 -43.27 -8.14 12.14
CA ALA A 125 -43.60 -9.48 11.66
C ALA A 125 -44.72 -10.14 12.49
N SER A 126 -44.72 -9.93 13.81
CA SER A 126 -45.76 -10.44 14.70
C SER A 126 -47.13 -9.83 14.39
N ILE A 127 -47.18 -8.51 14.13
CA ILE A 127 -48.41 -7.81 13.74
C ILE A 127 -48.85 -8.22 12.33
N ASP A 128 -47.92 -8.37 11.39
CA ASP A 128 -48.20 -8.82 10.03
C ASP A 128 -48.87 -10.19 10.03
N GLN A 129 -48.35 -11.12 10.85
CA GLN A 129 -48.94 -12.44 11.04
C GLN A 129 -50.35 -12.35 11.65
N ALA A 130 -50.57 -11.47 12.62
CA ALA A 130 -51.89 -11.25 13.22
C ALA A 130 -52.89 -10.63 12.22
N MET A 131 -52.46 -9.68 11.39
CA MET A 131 -53.31 -9.04 10.38
C MET A 131 -53.57 -9.94 9.16
N ALA A 132 -52.70 -10.89 8.85
CA ALA A 132 -52.93 -11.85 7.78
C ALA A 132 -54.12 -12.78 8.05
N ILE A 133 -54.47 -13.02 9.32
CA ILE A 133 -55.59 -13.88 9.72
C ILE A 133 -56.91 -13.36 9.12
N GLY A 134 -57.63 -14.22 8.41
CA GLY A 134 -58.90 -13.91 7.77
C GLY A 134 -58.77 -12.99 6.54
N ARG A 135 -57.54 -12.71 6.09
CA ARG A 135 -57.21 -11.94 4.90
C ARG A 135 -56.38 -12.75 3.89
N GLU A 136 -56.36 -14.07 4.01
CA GLU A 136 -55.61 -14.99 3.16
C GLU A 136 -56.11 -15.00 1.70
N ASP A 137 -55.29 -15.40 0.74
CA ASP A 137 -55.70 -15.41 -0.68
C ASP A 137 -56.84 -16.42 -0.95
N SER A 138 -56.75 -17.58 -0.31
CA SER A 138 -57.72 -18.67 -0.41
C SER A 138 -59.07 -18.30 0.24
N SER A 139 -60.16 -18.47 -0.53
CA SER A 139 -61.52 -18.15 -0.05
C SER A 139 -62.02 -19.14 1.02
N ALA A 140 -61.52 -20.39 1.01
CA ALA A 140 -61.84 -21.39 2.02
C ALA A 140 -61.11 -21.11 3.34
N ASP A 141 -59.82 -20.77 3.26
CA ASP A 141 -59.00 -20.46 4.43
C ASP A 141 -59.50 -19.21 5.13
N ARG A 142 -59.85 -18.15 4.37
CA ARG A 142 -60.51 -16.95 4.90
C ARG A 142 -61.77 -17.24 5.69
N LEU A 143 -62.67 -18.05 5.12
CA LEU A 143 -63.91 -18.40 5.79
C LEU A 143 -63.64 -19.21 7.06
N SER A 144 -62.68 -20.14 7.03
CA SER A 144 -62.28 -20.92 8.21
C SER A 144 -61.65 -20.06 9.30
N SER A 145 -60.77 -19.11 8.94
CA SER A 145 -60.13 -18.17 9.86
C SER A 145 -61.15 -17.27 10.53
N VAL A 146 -62.10 -16.69 9.77
CA VAL A 146 -63.17 -15.83 10.31
C VAL A 146 -64.16 -16.61 11.17
N VAL A 147 -64.52 -17.85 10.80
CA VAL A 147 -65.39 -18.68 11.65
C VAL A 147 -64.65 -19.10 12.93
N SER A 148 -63.36 -19.42 12.83
CA SER A 148 -62.55 -19.80 13.98
C SER A 148 -62.37 -18.65 14.96
N SER A 149 -62.15 -17.42 14.46
CA SER A 149 -62.02 -16.21 15.28
C SER A 149 -63.32 -15.83 16.01
N LEU A 150 -64.47 -16.28 15.50
CA LEU A 150 -65.77 -16.13 16.17
C LEU A 150 -66.05 -17.25 17.21
N SER A 151 -65.27 -18.34 17.21
CA SER A 151 -65.51 -19.53 18.02
C SER A 151 -64.57 -19.72 19.22
N GLY A 152 -63.48 -18.92 19.33
CA GLY A 152 -62.54 -18.96 20.46
C GLY A 152 -61.29 -18.09 20.24
N GLU A 153 -60.54 -17.85 21.31
CA GLU A 153 -59.27 -17.10 21.29
C GLU A 153 -58.16 -17.87 20.55
N ARG A 154 -57.46 -17.19 19.64
CA ARG A 154 -56.26 -17.71 18.96
C ARG A 154 -55.05 -16.90 19.39
N ASP A 155 -54.07 -17.57 19.99
CA ASP A 155 -52.82 -16.94 20.43
C ASP A 155 -51.68 -17.28 19.45
N LEU A 156 -51.10 -16.25 18.85
CA LEU A 156 -49.93 -16.34 17.98
C LEU A 156 -48.66 -16.15 18.80
N PRO A 157 -47.53 -16.77 18.43
CA PRO A 157 -46.27 -16.48 19.09
C PRO A 157 -45.84 -15.04 18.81
N LEU A 158 -45.27 -14.37 19.82
CA LEU A 158 -44.47 -13.17 19.61
C LEU A 158 -43.17 -13.60 18.95
N GLN A 159 -42.83 -13.05 17.79
CA GLN A 159 -41.61 -13.41 17.06
C GLN A 159 -40.40 -12.82 17.79
N LEU A 160 -39.53 -13.69 18.31
CA LEU A 160 -38.31 -13.30 19.00
C LEU A 160 -37.09 -13.77 18.18
N THR A 161 -36.06 -12.93 18.13
CA THR A 161 -34.81 -13.18 17.41
C THR A 161 -33.63 -12.92 18.31
N ILE A 162 -32.48 -13.54 18.03
CA ILE A 162 -31.23 -13.33 18.76
C ILE A 162 -30.24 -12.59 17.84
N ASN A 163 -29.72 -11.47 18.30
CA ASN A 163 -28.62 -10.78 17.64
C ASN A 163 -27.28 -11.50 17.96
N PRO A 164 -26.63 -12.14 16.97
CA PRO A 164 -25.43 -12.93 17.20
C PRO A 164 -24.23 -12.09 17.68
N GLU A 165 -24.13 -10.82 17.26
CA GLU A 165 -23.05 -9.92 17.67
C GLU A 165 -23.15 -9.59 19.17
N LYS A 166 -24.35 -9.33 19.68
CA LYS A 166 -24.57 -9.09 21.11
C LYS A 166 -24.27 -10.33 21.94
N LEU A 167 -24.72 -11.50 21.48
CA LEU A 167 -24.41 -12.77 22.15
C LEU A 167 -22.90 -13.02 22.20
N SER A 168 -22.19 -12.77 21.09
CA SER A 168 -20.73 -12.93 21.03
C SER A 168 -19.99 -11.93 21.91
N ASN A 169 -20.41 -10.66 21.92
CA ASN A 169 -19.83 -9.64 22.81
C ASN A 169 -20.01 -9.98 24.30
N TRP A 170 -21.19 -10.46 24.67
CA TRP A 170 -21.42 -10.95 26.03
C TRP A 170 -20.56 -12.18 26.34
N SER A 171 -20.48 -13.14 25.42
CA SER A 171 -19.64 -14.34 25.54
C SER A 171 -18.16 -13.99 25.70
N ALA A 172 -17.65 -12.99 24.98
CA ALA A 172 -16.29 -12.47 25.13
C ALA A 172 -16.06 -11.84 26.51
N THR A 173 -17.05 -11.14 27.05
CA THR A 173 -16.98 -10.59 28.43
C THR A 173 -16.87 -11.72 29.45
N VAL A 174 -17.73 -12.74 29.34
CA VAL A 174 -17.70 -13.93 30.21
C VAL A 174 -16.38 -14.70 30.07
N ASN A 175 -15.86 -14.86 28.85
CA ASN A 175 -14.57 -15.51 28.63
C ASN A 175 -13.43 -14.78 29.33
N ASN A 176 -13.44 -13.44 29.34
CA ASN A 176 -12.48 -12.64 30.10
C ASN A 176 -12.65 -12.82 31.62
N ASP A 177 -13.88 -12.91 32.11
CA ASP A 177 -14.17 -13.14 33.53
C ASP A 177 -13.70 -14.53 34.00
N ILE A 178 -13.90 -15.57 33.17
CA ILE A 178 -13.43 -16.94 33.43
C ILE A 178 -11.90 -17.00 33.42
N ASN A 179 -11.25 -16.19 32.57
CA ASN A 179 -9.79 -16.10 32.44
C ASN A 179 -9.12 -17.45 32.12
N LEU A 180 -9.78 -18.26 31.27
CA LEU A 180 -9.26 -19.51 30.72
C LEU A 180 -9.26 -19.45 29.18
N ILE A 181 -8.93 -18.29 28.62
CA ILE A 181 -8.90 -18.07 27.17
C ILE A 181 -7.71 -18.85 26.60
N PRO A 182 -7.91 -19.73 25.61
CA PRO A 182 -6.81 -20.42 24.97
C PRO A 182 -5.99 -19.45 24.14
N HIS A 183 -4.68 -19.69 24.07
CA HIS A 183 -3.79 -18.98 23.16
C HIS A 183 -2.85 -19.98 22.48
N ASP A 184 -2.57 -19.70 21.22
CA ASP A 184 -1.59 -20.43 20.42
C ASP A 184 -0.17 -20.18 20.93
N ALA A 185 0.73 -21.13 20.72
CA ALA A 185 2.14 -20.89 20.97
C ALA A 185 2.65 -19.76 20.06
N ILE A 186 3.55 -18.94 20.57
CA ILE A 186 4.11 -17.78 19.86
C ILE A 186 5.63 -17.90 19.85
N LEU A 187 6.25 -17.66 18.69
CA LEU A 187 7.70 -17.54 18.55
C LEU A 187 8.07 -16.07 18.42
N THR A 188 8.99 -15.61 19.28
CA THR A 188 9.54 -14.25 19.26
C THR A 188 11.04 -14.27 19.02
N VAL A 189 11.55 -13.25 18.31
CA VAL A 189 12.98 -13.02 18.08
C VAL A 189 13.33 -11.67 18.68
N GLU A 190 14.04 -11.67 19.80
CA GLU A 190 14.46 -10.44 20.50
C GLU A 190 15.95 -10.50 20.79
N ASN A 191 16.69 -9.44 20.44
CA ASN A 191 18.14 -9.33 20.68
C ASN A 191 18.95 -10.54 20.15
N GLY A 192 18.55 -11.09 19.00
CA GLY A 192 19.18 -12.28 18.41
C GLY A 192 18.83 -13.61 19.11
N GLN A 193 17.94 -13.59 20.12
CA GLN A 193 17.48 -14.79 20.82
C GLN A 193 16.07 -15.17 20.36
N VAL A 194 15.87 -16.45 20.07
CA VAL A 194 14.58 -17.00 19.65
C VAL A 194 13.90 -17.69 20.83
N THR A 195 12.74 -17.21 21.25
CA THR A 195 11.99 -17.76 22.38
C THR A 195 10.59 -18.21 21.96
N ILE A 196 10.13 -19.33 22.51
CA ILE A 196 8.75 -19.82 22.33
C ILE A 196 7.98 -19.57 23.62
N LEU A 197 6.89 -18.81 23.53
CA LEU A 197 5.85 -18.79 24.53
C LEU A 197 4.90 -19.97 24.25
N PRO A 198 4.81 -20.97 25.13
CA PRO A 198 3.96 -22.13 24.90
C PRO A 198 2.48 -21.75 24.89
N GLU A 199 1.72 -22.56 24.18
CA GLU A 199 0.27 -22.51 24.11
C GLU A 199 -0.38 -22.77 25.48
N SER A 200 -1.62 -22.30 25.64
CA SER A 200 -2.47 -22.69 26.77
C SER A 200 -3.79 -23.23 26.27
N ASN A 201 -4.20 -24.37 26.83
CA ASN A 201 -5.56 -24.86 26.69
C ASN A 201 -6.52 -23.91 27.39
N GLY A 202 -7.74 -23.85 26.88
CA GLY A 202 -8.76 -22.98 27.43
C GLY A 202 -10.16 -23.55 27.35
N THR A 203 -11.06 -22.90 28.07
CA THR A 203 -12.48 -23.18 28.07
C THR A 203 -13.19 -21.87 27.80
N ILE A 204 -14.04 -21.85 26.78
CA ILE A 204 -14.81 -20.67 26.40
C ILE A 204 -16.30 -20.98 26.43
N VAL A 205 -17.12 -19.94 26.44
CA VAL A 205 -18.56 -20.05 26.22
C VAL A 205 -18.85 -20.74 24.89
N ASP A 206 -19.72 -21.75 24.93
CA ASP A 206 -20.24 -22.38 23.72
C ASP A 206 -21.41 -21.53 23.20
N GLU A 207 -21.13 -20.62 22.28
CA GLU A 207 -22.13 -19.70 21.72
C GLU A 207 -23.30 -20.44 21.04
N ALA A 208 -23.05 -21.59 20.41
CA ALA A 208 -24.08 -22.38 19.73
C ALA A 208 -25.00 -23.07 20.74
N ALA A 209 -24.43 -23.64 21.81
CA ALA A 209 -25.20 -24.20 22.90
C ALA A 209 -25.96 -23.10 23.68
N MET A 210 -25.35 -21.93 23.87
CA MET A 210 -26.01 -20.76 24.46
C MET A 210 -27.21 -20.32 23.63
N GLN A 211 -27.05 -20.20 22.31
CA GLN A 211 -28.14 -19.85 21.41
C GLN A 211 -29.29 -20.86 21.53
N THR A 212 -28.98 -22.16 21.50
CA THR A 212 -29.98 -23.24 21.65
C THR A 212 -30.75 -23.11 22.97
N VAL A 213 -30.03 -22.89 24.08
CA VAL A 213 -30.61 -22.70 25.40
C VAL A 213 -31.56 -21.51 25.44
N ILE A 214 -31.15 -20.38 24.86
CA ILE A 214 -31.99 -19.18 24.81
C ILE A 214 -33.25 -19.49 23.97
N GLU A 215 -33.10 -20.02 22.75
CA GLU A 215 -34.21 -20.34 21.86
C GLU A 215 -35.26 -21.28 22.49
N GLU A 216 -34.82 -22.34 23.17
CA GLU A 216 -35.71 -23.28 23.86
C GLU A 216 -36.52 -22.61 24.98
N ASN A 217 -35.90 -21.70 25.74
CA ASN A 217 -36.57 -20.97 26.83
C ASN A 217 -37.49 -19.85 26.31
N LEU A 218 -37.19 -19.30 25.13
CA LEU A 218 -38.07 -18.33 24.47
C LEU A 218 -39.40 -18.95 24.01
N LEU A 219 -39.47 -20.28 23.77
CA LEU A 219 -40.74 -20.98 23.47
C LEU A 219 -41.78 -20.84 24.60
N THR A 220 -41.32 -20.69 25.84
CA THR A 220 -42.18 -20.50 27.02
C THR A 220 -42.17 -19.05 27.53
N MET A 221 -41.49 -18.14 26.82
CA MET A 221 -41.29 -16.72 27.17
C MET A 221 -40.65 -16.52 28.56
N GLN A 222 -39.78 -17.44 28.96
CA GLN A 222 -39.04 -17.39 30.24
C GLN A 222 -37.55 -17.21 29.98
N ALA A 223 -36.85 -16.56 30.91
CA ALA A 223 -35.39 -16.53 30.87
C ALA A 223 -34.79 -17.83 31.45
N PRO A 224 -33.71 -18.37 30.86
CA PRO A 224 -33.08 -19.60 31.32
C PRO A 224 -32.43 -19.43 32.70
N THR A 225 -32.37 -20.53 33.47
CA THR A 225 -31.59 -20.65 34.71
C THR A 225 -30.86 -21.99 34.68
N GLN A 226 -29.55 -21.99 34.43
CA GLN A 226 -28.78 -23.22 34.25
C GLN A 226 -27.27 -23.00 34.39
N ALA A 227 -26.50 -24.09 34.29
CA ALA A 227 -25.05 -23.99 34.15
C ALA A 227 -24.67 -23.30 32.83
N LEU A 228 -23.58 -22.51 32.87
CA LEU A 228 -23.01 -21.85 31.70
C LEU A 228 -22.54 -22.91 30.68
N PRO A 229 -23.13 -22.95 29.47
CA PRO A 229 -22.63 -23.79 28.38
C PRO A 229 -21.22 -23.38 27.99
N THR A 230 -20.30 -24.34 28.04
CA THR A 230 -18.89 -24.12 27.70
C THR A 230 -18.35 -25.25 26.85
N VAL A 231 -17.33 -24.94 26.06
CA VAL A 231 -16.61 -25.88 25.21
C VAL A 231 -15.11 -25.74 25.44
N PHE A 232 -14.41 -26.87 25.51
CA PHE A 232 -12.95 -26.88 25.52
C PHE A 232 -12.44 -26.46 24.15
N LYS A 233 -11.60 -25.43 24.13
CA LYS A 233 -10.95 -24.97 22.91
C LYS A 233 -9.46 -25.23 23.04
N LEU A 234 -8.98 -26.10 22.16
CA LEU A 234 -7.56 -26.40 22.04
C LEU A 234 -6.88 -25.32 21.18
N PRO A 235 -5.62 -24.98 21.48
CA PRO A 235 -4.80 -24.17 20.59
C PRO A 235 -4.60 -24.88 19.25
N SER A 236 -4.44 -24.09 18.19
CA SER A 236 -4.18 -24.55 16.82
C SER A 236 -2.69 -24.69 16.52
N ILE A 237 -1.84 -24.01 17.30
CA ILE A 237 -0.38 -24.06 17.21
C ILE A 237 0.18 -24.37 18.59
N HIS A 238 0.99 -25.43 18.66
CA HIS A 238 1.69 -25.85 19.87
C HIS A 238 3.16 -25.46 19.83
N ALA A 239 3.83 -25.41 20.98
CA ALA A 239 5.24 -25.12 21.08
C ALA A 239 6.08 -26.10 20.23
N SER A 240 5.68 -27.38 20.19
CA SER A 240 6.32 -28.40 19.36
C SER A 240 6.24 -28.11 17.85
N ASP A 241 5.21 -27.39 17.41
CA ASP A 241 5.07 -26.97 16.01
C ASP A 241 6.08 -25.89 15.64
N LEU A 242 6.51 -25.10 16.63
CA LEU A 242 7.45 -24.00 16.46
C LEU A 242 8.91 -24.42 16.63
N GLU A 243 9.20 -25.59 17.24
CA GLU A 243 10.56 -26.08 17.46
C GLU A 243 11.40 -26.18 16.17
N PRO A 244 10.90 -26.70 15.03
CA PRO A 244 11.68 -26.73 13.79
C PRO A 244 12.03 -25.33 13.27
N VAL A 245 11.09 -24.40 13.38
CA VAL A 245 11.24 -23.00 12.97
C VAL A 245 12.23 -22.28 13.88
N GLN A 246 12.12 -22.50 15.20
CA GLN A 246 13.07 -21.99 16.18
C GLN A 246 14.49 -22.48 15.89
N ALA A 247 14.67 -23.77 15.58
CA ALA A 247 15.98 -24.32 15.26
C ALA A 247 16.58 -23.67 13.99
N LEU A 248 15.75 -23.42 12.96
CA LEU A 248 16.18 -22.76 11.74
C LEU A 248 16.62 -21.31 12.00
N ILE A 249 15.81 -20.52 12.71
CA ILE A 249 16.16 -19.13 13.04
C ILE A 249 17.37 -19.09 13.98
N THR A 250 17.46 -19.99 14.95
CA THR A 250 18.62 -20.07 15.85
C THR A 250 19.90 -20.39 15.09
N ASN A 251 19.83 -21.29 14.10
CA ASN A 251 20.96 -21.58 13.22
C ASN A 251 21.32 -20.36 12.35
N ALA A 252 20.31 -19.69 11.78
CA ALA A 252 20.49 -18.47 11.00
C ALA A 252 21.15 -17.35 11.81
N LEU A 253 20.85 -17.25 13.11
CA LEU A 253 21.40 -16.25 14.01
C LEU A 253 22.67 -16.72 14.75
N SER A 254 23.23 -17.88 14.39
CA SER A 254 24.39 -18.46 15.08
C SER A 254 25.71 -17.80 14.70
N SER A 255 25.79 -17.19 13.52
CA SER A 255 27.00 -16.58 12.98
C SER A 255 26.66 -15.28 12.24
N PRO A 256 27.59 -14.34 12.16
CA PRO A 256 27.37 -13.13 11.38
C PRO A 256 27.53 -13.38 9.87
N VAL A 257 26.98 -12.48 9.05
CA VAL A 257 27.22 -12.44 7.60
C VAL A 257 28.25 -11.36 7.28
N THR A 258 29.22 -11.71 6.42
CA THR A 258 30.21 -10.75 5.93
C THR A 258 29.70 -10.11 4.63
N VAL A 259 29.77 -8.79 4.52
CA VAL A 259 29.46 -8.05 3.28
C VAL A 259 30.72 -7.36 2.76
N THR A 260 30.94 -7.37 1.45
CA THR A 260 32.17 -6.85 0.83
C THR A 260 31.91 -5.93 -0.35
N PHE A 261 32.76 -4.90 -0.50
CA PHE A 261 32.77 -4.01 -1.66
C PHE A 261 34.21 -3.57 -1.95
N GLY A 262 34.73 -3.90 -3.13
CA GLY A 262 36.15 -3.69 -3.45
C GLY A 262 37.06 -4.41 -2.45
N SER A 263 37.96 -3.67 -1.80
CA SER A 263 38.83 -4.20 -0.73
C SER A 263 38.23 -4.05 0.68
N GLN A 264 37.05 -3.45 0.81
CA GLN A 264 36.40 -3.22 2.10
C GLN A 264 35.50 -4.41 2.45
N SER A 265 35.42 -4.68 3.75
CA SER A 265 34.63 -5.76 4.32
C SER A 265 34.02 -5.32 5.64
N TRP A 266 32.76 -5.65 5.84
CA TRP A 266 32.02 -5.38 7.07
C TRP A 266 31.28 -6.65 7.52
N THR A 267 30.86 -6.65 8.78
CA THR A 267 30.16 -7.77 9.40
C THR A 267 28.79 -7.30 9.85
N ILE A 268 27.73 -7.96 9.38
CA ILE A 268 26.37 -7.80 9.89
C ILE A 268 26.18 -8.83 10.99
N LYS A 269 25.88 -8.38 12.20
CA LYS A 269 25.73 -9.29 13.33
C LYS A 269 24.34 -9.92 13.36
N PRO A 270 24.20 -11.10 14.00
CA PRO A 270 22.89 -11.70 14.22
C PRO A 270 21.88 -10.78 14.92
N GLU A 271 22.31 -9.97 15.90
CA GLU A 271 21.41 -9.04 16.59
C GLU A 271 20.83 -7.96 15.65
N ASP A 272 21.63 -7.52 14.67
CA ASP A 272 21.23 -6.49 13.71
C ASP A 272 20.29 -7.05 12.64
N PHE A 273 20.47 -8.31 12.23
CA PHE A 273 19.59 -8.99 11.28
C PHE A 273 18.30 -9.50 11.93
N GLY A 274 18.41 -10.05 13.14
CA GLY A 274 17.33 -10.73 13.84
C GLY A 274 16.11 -9.84 14.11
N GLN A 275 16.30 -8.53 14.24
CA GLN A 275 15.21 -7.56 14.40
C GLN A 275 14.26 -7.49 13.19
N PHE A 276 14.70 -7.98 12.02
CA PHE A 276 13.90 -8.01 10.80
C PHE A 276 13.27 -9.38 10.53
N VAL A 277 13.56 -10.38 11.36
CA VAL A 277 12.98 -11.72 11.22
C VAL A 277 11.62 -11.77 11.91
N THR A 278 10.59 -12.13 11.16
CA THR A 278 9.22 -12.26 11.63
C THR A 278 8.69 -13.67 11.37
N THR A 279 7.57 -14.00 12.01
CA THR A 279 6.81 -15.22 11.70
C THR A 279 5.45 -14.84 11.16
N SER A 280 4.98 -15.62 10.21
CA SER A 280 3.66 -15.48 9.59
C SER A 280 2.89 -16.77 9.79
N ILE A 281 1.59 -16.63 10.04
CA ILE A 281 0.68 -17.74 10.32
C ILE A 281 -0.33 -17.84 9.17
N ASP A 282 -0.37 -18.99 8.51
CA ASP A 282 -1.39 -19.36 7.54
C ASP A 282 -2.63 -19.90 8.27
N PRO A 283 -3.73 -19.14 8.33
CA PRO A 283 -4.93 -19.54 9.09
C PRO A 283 -5.67 -20.73 8.46
N THR A 284 -5.27 -21.17 7.27
CA THR A 284 -5.87 -22.33 6.58
C THR A 284 -5.18 -23.66 6.93
N LYS A 285 -4.06 -23.61 7.65
CA LYS A 285 -3.26 -24.77 8.06
C LYS A 285 -3.20 -24.88 9.57
N THR A 286 -2.73 -26.02 10.06
CA THR A 286 -2.57 -26.32 11.48
C THR A 286 -1.20 -26.91 11.75
N GLY A 287 -0.71 -26.74 12.98
CA GLY A 287 0.60 -27.24 13.40
C GLY A 287 1.76 -26.58 12.64
N ALA A 288 2.90 -27.27 12.54
CA ALA A 288 4.13 -26.68 11.98
C ALA A 288 3.99 -26.12 10.55
N GLU A 289 3.07 -26.66 9.73
CA GLU A 289 2.85 -26.20 8.36
C GLU A 289 2.14 -24.84 8.28
N SER A 290 1.52 -24.37 9.37
CA SER A 290 0.90 -23.05 9.43
C SER A 290 1.91 -21.93 9.64
N VAL A 291 3.16 -22.23 10.00
CA VAL A 291 4.14 -21.20 10.39
C VAL A 291 5.23 -21.09 9.35
N SER A 292 5.43 -19.87 8.83
CA SER A 292 6.55 -19.54 7.95
C SER A 292 7.40 -18.42 8.51
N ILE A 293 8.69 -18.45 8.17
CA ILE A 293 9.64 -17.38 8.49
C ILE A 293 9.55 -16.34 7.40
N GLU A 294 9.45 -15.09 7.80
CA GLU A 294 9.53 -13.95 6.90
C GLU A 294 10.66 -13.02 7.36
N VAL A 295 11.16 -12.21 6.42
CA VAL A 295 12.08 -11.13 6.72
C VAL A 295 11.45 -9.85 6.22
N ASP A 296 11.37 -8.82 7.06
CA ASP A 296 10.95 -7.48 6.66
C ASP A 296 12.01 -6.87 5.74
N GLN A 297 11.88 -7.16 4.45
CA GLN A 297 12.80 -6.73 3.39
C GLN A 297 12.85 -5.21 3.27
N GLU A 298 11.75 -4.51 3.53
CA GLU A 298 11.68 -3.05 3.41
C GLU A 298 12.50 -2.39 4.51
N SER A 299 12.27 -2.79 5.76
CA SER A 299 13.02 -2.29 6.91
C SER A 299 14.50 -2.67 6.84
N LEU A 300 14.82 -3.91 6.45
CA LEU A 300 16.21 -4.35 6.26
C LEU A 300 16.91 -3.55 5.16
N SER A 301 16.29 -3.37 4.00
CA SER A 301 16.82 -2.55 2.89
C SER A 301 17.12 -1.12 3.33
N SER A 302 16.19 -0.49 4.05
CA SER A 302 16.36 0.87 4.58
C SER A 302 17.53 0.95 5.57
N TRP A 303 17.62 -0.01 6.49
CA TRP A 303 18.72 -0.09 7.46
C TRP A 303 20.06 -0.29 6.75
N LEU A 304 20.18 -1.24 5.83
CA LEU A 304 21.40 -1.48 5.05
C LEU A 304 21.82 -0.25 4.27
N ASN A 305 20.88 0.47 3.64
CA ASN A 305 21.18 1.73 2.98
C ASN A 305 21.80 2.75 3.94
N SER A 306 21.22 2.91 5.14
CA SER A 306 21.76 3.84 6.14
C SER A 306 23.17 3.49 6.61
N GLN A 307 23.50 2.20 6.67
CA GLN A 307 24.81 1.72 7.16
C GLN A 307 25.89 1.83 6.08
N PHE A 308 25.59 1.48 4.83
CA PHE A 308 26.61 1.25 3.81
C PHE A 308 26.66 2.31 2.71
N ALA A 309 25.59 3.07 2.46
CA ALA A 309 25.53 4.01 1.34
C ALA A 309 26.65 5.05 1.40
N GLY A 310 27.02 5.56 2.57
CA GLY A 310 28.09 6.56 2.70
C GLY A 310 29.50 6.04 2.39
N SER A 311 29.73 4.73 2.50
CA SER A 311 31.03 4.11 2.17
C SER A 311 31.06 3.53 0.75
N VAL A 312 29.91 3.11 0.22
CA VAL A 312 29.78 2.45 -1.08
C VAL A 312 29.49 3.45 -2.20
N ASN A 313 28.62 4.43 -1.95
CA ASN A 313 28.21 5.37 -2.99
C ASN A 313 29.36 6.32 -3.32
N SER A 314 29.65 6.42 -4.61
CA SER A 314 30.66 7.32 -5.14
C SER A 314 30.25 7.79 -6.52
N ASP A 315 30.45 9.07 -6.79
CA ASP A 315 30.27 9.62 -8.12
C ASP A 315 31.45 9.21 -9.02
N PRO A 316 31.21 8.95 -10.31
CA PRO A 316 32.29 8.67 -11.24
C PRO A 316 33.21 9.89 -11.39
N LYS A 317 34.47 9.63 -11.70
CA LYS A 317 35.47 10.68 -11.98
C LYS A 317 35.96 10.52 -13.41
N ASN A 318 35.82 11.60 -14.17
CA ASN A 318 36.30 11.69 -15.55
C ASN A 318 37.81 11.51 -15.63
N ALA A 319 38.29 10.91 -16.73
CA ALA A 319 39.71 10.90 -17.07
C ALA A 319 40.22 12.34 -17.29
N ARG A 320 41.51 12.57 -17.00
CA ARG A 320 42.21 13.77 -17.48
C ARG A 320 42.86 13.45 -18.80
N VAL A 321 42.83 14.41 -19.72
CA VAL A 321 43.28 14.21 -21.10
C VAL A 321 44.28 15.28 -21.51
N ALA A 322 45.12 14.94 -22.48
CA ALA A 322 46.01 15.86 -23.16
C ALA A 322 46.02 15.58 -24.67
N TRP A 323 46.60 16.50 -25.44
CA TRP A 323 46.76 16.39 -26.88
C TRP A 323 48.21 16.06 -27.23
N ASP A 324 48.45 15.04 -28.04
CA ASP A 324 49.82 14.63 -28.44
C ASP A 324 50.32 15.31 -29.73
N GLY A 325 49.48 16.15 -30.34
CA GLY A 325 49.72 16.79 -31.64
C GLY A 325 48.84 16.22 -32.76
N GLU A 326 48.31 15.01 -32.58
CA GLU A 326 47.44 14.34 -33.54
C GLU A 326 46.08 13.97 -32.94
N LYS A 327 46.04 13.55 -31.67
CA LYS A 327 44.83 13.08 -30.99
C LYS A 327 44.88 13.29 -29.48
N LEU A 328 43.73 13.03 -28.84
CA LEU A 328 43.62 12.94 -27.39
C LEU A 328 44.23 11.65 -26.85
N PHE A 329 44.81 11.75 -25.66
CA PHE A 329 45.17 10.60 -24.83
C PHE A 329 44.88 10.90 -23.36
N ALA A 330 44.58 9.86 -22.59
CA ALA A 330 44.38 9.97 -21.15
C ALA A 330 45.73 10.14 -20.43
N THR A 331 45.84 11.16 -19.59
CA THR A 331 46.97 11.39 -18.69
C THR A 331 46.70 10.86 -17.29
N VAL A 332 45.42 10.76 -16.91
CA VAL A 332 44.95 10.11 -15.68
C VAL A 332 43.70 9.32 -16.04
N ASP A 333 43.67 8.05 -15.67
CA ASP A 333 42.54 7.17 -15.93
C ASP A 333 41.26 7.65 -15.22
N SER A 334 40.13 7.35 -15.84
CA SER A 334 38.82 7.57 -15.24
C SER A 334 38.60 6.61 -14.07
N VAL A 335 37.65 6.93 -13.19
CA VAL A 335 37.23 6.04 -12.11
C VAL A 335 35.72 5.90 -12.15
N ASP A 336 35.26 4.65 -12.26
CA ASP A 336 33.85 4.32 -12.16
C ASP A 336 33.30 4.69 -10.78
N GLY A 337 32.09 5.26 -10.77
CA GLY A 337 31.30 5.44 -9.57
C GLY A 337 30.48 4.20 -9.25
N ALA A 338 29.88 4.18 -8.07
CA ALA A 338 28.99 3.12 -7.65
C ALA A 338 27.79 3.68 -6.90
N LYS A 339 26.64 3.03 -7.07
CA LYS A 339 25.42 3.32 -6.31
C LYS A 339 24.85 2.03 -5.74
N LEU A 340 24.75 1.96 -4.42
CA LEU A 340 24.18 0.84 -3.67
C LEU A 340 22.77 0.49 -4.15
N ARG A 341 22.48 -0.81 -4.27
CA ARG A 341 21.16 -1.36 -4.55
C ARG A 341 20.58 -2.00 -3.28
N PRO A 342 19.94 -1.24 -2.38
CA PRO A 342 19.63 -1.70 -1.04
C PRO A 342 18.62 -2.86 -0.98
N ILE A 343 17.63 -2.90 -1.87
CA ILE A 343 16.67 -4.01 -1.96
C ILE A 343 17.38 -5.31 -2.33
N ALA A 344 18.23 -5.28 -3.37
CA ALA A 344 19.00 -6.45 -3.77
C ALA A 344 20.00 -6.88 -2.69
N MET A 345 20.52 -5.93 -1.91
CA MET A 345 21.39 -6.23 -0.77
C MET A 345 20.62 -6.94 0.34
N ALA A 346 19.40 -6.49 0.66
CA ALA A 346 18.54 -7.12 1.65
C ALA A 346 18.23 -8.57 1.28
N GLU A 347 17.85 -8.83 0.02
CA GLU A 347 17.59 -10.18 -0.49
C GLU A 347 18.83 -11.09 -0.32
N ALA A 348 20.00 -10.61 -0.72
CA ALA A 348 21.25 -11.38 -0.64
C ALA A 348 21.69 -11.64 0.82
N VAL A 349 21.55 -10.64 1.70
CA VAL A 349 21.85 -10.76 3.13
C VAL A 349 20.89 -11.75 3.80
N SER A 350 19.58 -11.66 3.52
CA SER A 350 18.59 -12.62 4.02
C SER A 350 18.89 -14.04 3.57
N ALA A 351 19.22 -14.23 2.28
CA ALA A 351 19.57 -15.55 1.75
C ALA A 351 20.83 -16.12 2.42
N SER A 352 21.84 -15.28 2.70
CA SER A 352 23.06 -15.70 3.38
C SER A 352 22.80 -16.11 4.83
N PHE A 353 22.07 -15.29 5.61
CA PHE A 353 21.71 -15.62 7.00
C PHE A 353 20.85 -16.89 7.10
N LEU A 354 19.86 -17.04 6.22
CA LEU A 354 18.98 -18.22 6.21
C LEU A 354 19.64 -19.46 5.58
N GLY A 355 20.83 -19.30 4.98
CA GLY A 355 21.60 -20.34 4.32
C GLY A 355 22.89 -20.68 5.08
N ASP A 356 24.00 -20.67 4.36
CA ASP A 356 25.34 -21.09 4.79
C ASP A 356 26.23 -19.94 5.28
N HIS A 357 25.70 -18.72 5.35
CA HIS A 357 26.40 -17.51 5.76
C HIS A 357 27.57 -17.13 4.85
N GLU A 358 27.49 -17.51 3.57
CA GLU A 358 28.48 -17.13 2.57
C GLU A 358 28.59 -15.59 2.47
N PRO A 359 29.81 -15.04 2.28
CA PRO A 359 30.01 -13.61 2.12
C PRO A 359 29.19 -13.02 0.96
N VAL A 360 28.54 -11.89 1.22
CA VAL A 360 27.70 -11.20 0.25
C VAL A 360 28.47 -10.05 -0.39
N GLN A 361 28.67 -10.11 -1.71
CA GLN A 361 29.14 -8.96 -2.47
C GLN A 361 28.04 -7.89 -2.51
N ILE A 362 28.35 -6.67 -2.07
CA ILE A 362 27.38 -5.58 -2.04
C ILE A 362 26.92 -5.27 -3.48
N PRO A 363 25.62 -5.42 -3.80
CA PRO A 363 25.13 -5.15 -5.15
C PRO A 363 25.09 -3.64 -5.39
N VAL A 364 25.71 -3.21 -6.48
CA VAL A 364 25.75 -1.81 -6.91
C VAL A 364 25.31 -1.67 -8.37
N THR A 365 24.83 -0.48 -8.71
CA THR A 365 24.79 0.02 -10.09
C THR A 365 26.10 0.76 -10.33
N VAL A 366 26.88 0.31 -11.31
CA VAL A 366 28.10 1.00 -11.74
C VAL A 366 27.71 2.26 -12.50
N LEU A 367 28.28 3.40 -12.10
CA LEU A 367 28.10 4.69 -12.77
C LEU A 367 29.34 4.96 -13.60
N LYS A 368 29.19 5.15 -14.91
CA LYS A 368 30.30 5.45 -15.80
C LYS A 368 30.59 6.96 -15.84
N PRO A 369 31.86 7.36 -15.93
CA PRO A 369 32.23 8.76 -16.17
C PRO A 369 31.81 9.20 -17.57
N ASP A 370 31.60 10.50 -17.75
CA ASP A 370 31.29 11.08 -19.06
C ASP A 370 32.50 11.02 -19.99
N VAL A 371 33.71 11.13 -19.42
CA VAL A 371 34.98 11.06 -20.12
C VAL A 371 35.79 9.89 -19.59
N ASP A 372 36.04 8.92 -20.47
CA ASP A 372 36.77 7.70 -20.20
C ASP A 372 37.91 7.53 -21.22
N GLY A 373 38.96 6.80 -20.84
CA GLY A 373 40.07 6.52 -21.74
C GLY A 373 39.65 5.75 -23.01
N ASP A 374 38.54 5.02 -22.95
CA ASP A 374 38.00 4.27 -24.09
C ASP A 374 37.04 5.06 -24.99
N ASN A 375 36.64 6.28 -24.60
CA ASN A 375 35.66 7.10 -25.33
C ASN A 375 36.20 8.43 -25.89
N LEU A 376 37.52 8.64 -25.84
CA LEU A 376 38.15 9.92 -26.21
C LEU A 376 37.82 10.40 -27.64
N ASP A 377 37.74 9.48 -28.61
CA ASP A 377 37.37 9.83 -29.99
C ASP A 377 35.94 10.38 -30.10
N ALA A 378 35.04 9.93 -29.22
CA ALA A 378 33.65 10.40 -29.18
C ALA A 378 33.51 11.83 -28.63
N LEU A 379 34.56 12.38 -28.01
CA LEU A 379 34.57 13.76 -27.53
C LEU A 379 34.58 14.79 -28.68
N GLY A 380 34.94 14.38 -29.90
CA GLY A 380 34.88 15.25 -31.09
C GLY A 380 35.94 16.36 -31.15
N ILE A 381 36.97 16.28 -30.30
CA ILE A 381 38.10 17.20 -30.32
C ILE A 381 39.05 16.77 -31.44
N THR A 382 39.15 17.58 -32.49
CA THR A 382 39.81 17.16 -33.75
C THR A 382 40.89 18.14 -34.25
N THR A 383 40.83 19.41 -33.84
CA THR A 383 41.76 20.42 -34.33
C THR A 383 42.04 21.49 -33.28
N LYS A 384 43.11 22.25 -33.52
CA LYS A 384 43.46 23.45 -32.77
C LYS A 384 42.64 24.64 -33.27
N LEU A 385 41.91 25.29 -32.37
CA LEU A 385 41.02 26.41 -32.68
C LEU A 385 41.70 27.77 -32.49
N GLY A 386 42.47 27.93 -31.41
CA GLY A 386 43.11 29.21 -31.11
C GLY A 386 44.28 29.07 -30.15
N VAL A 387 45.18 30.06 -30.19
CA VAL A 387 46.34 30.13 -29.32
C VAL A 387 46.45 31.53 -28.73
N GLY A 388 46.61 31.60 -27.42
CA GLY A 388 46.93 32.81 -26.69
C GLY A 388 48.33 32.70 -26.10
N THR A 389 49.08 33.81 -26.11
CA THR A 389 50.38 33.91 -25.44
C THR A 389 50.45 35.20 -24.64
N SER A 390 51.18 35.17 -23.53
CA SER A 390 51.53 36.39 -22.78
C SER A 390 52.95 36.31 -22.24
N ASN A 391 53.74 37.34 -22.51
CA ASN A 391 55.11 37.47 -22.04
C ASN A 391 55.15 38.00 -20.60
N PHE A 392 55.92 37.36 -19.72
CA PHE A 392 56.17 37.81 -18.36
C PHE A 392 57.67 37.99 -18.08
N ASP A 393 58.49 38.21 -19.10
CA ASP A 393 59.92 38.51 -18.97
C ASP A 393 60.15 39.65 -17.97
N GLY A 394 61.21 39.52 -17.16
CA GLY A 394 61.52 40.45 -16.09
C GLY A 394 60.59 40.44 -14.87
N SER A 395 59.62 39.51 -14.80
CA SER A 395 58.80 39.31 -13.58
C SER A 395 59.62 38.78 -12.41
N ASP A 396 59.22 39.12 -11.19
CA ASP A 396 59.78 38.52 -9.98
C ASP A 396 59.41 37.03 -9.83
N ASP A 397 60.11 36.34 -8.93
CA ASP A 397 59.94 34.90 -8.69
C ASP A 397 58.51 34.55 -8.27
N ALA A 398 57.90 35.35 -7.39
CA ALA A 398 56.56 35.09 -6.87
C ALA A 398 55.51 35.12 -7.99
N ARG A 399 55.58 36.13 -8.87
CA ARG A 399 54.71 36.22 -10.04
C ARG A 399 54.94 35.08 -11.02
N SER A 400 56.21 34.72 -11.27
CA SER A 400 56.54 33.62 -12.18
C SER A 400 56.04 32.27 -11.68
N ILE A 401 56.16 31.99 -10.37
CA ILE A 401 55.62 30.79 -9.71
C ILE A 401 54.10 30.76 -9.86
N ASN A 402 53.41 31.85 -9.52
CA ASN A 402 51.95 31.90 -9.60
C ASN A 402 51.44 31.68 -11.04
N ILE A 403 52.09 32.28 -12.05
CA ILE A 403 51.75 32.05 -13.46
C ILE A 403 51.90 30.57 -13.83
N ALA A 404 52.99 29.91 -13.39
CA ALA A 404 53.21 28.49 -13.64
C ALA A 404 52.13 27.62 -12.97
N VAL A 405 51.80 27.88 -11.70
CA VAL A 405 50.73 27.18 -10.97
C VAL A 405 49.37 27.37 -11.66
N GLY A 406 49.03 28.59 -12.06
CA GLY A 406 47.79 28.87 -12.78
C GLY A 406 47.71 28.14 -14.13
N ALA A 407 48.82 28.08 -14.87
CA ALA A 407 48.90 27.33 -16.12
C ALA A 407 48.81 25.81 -15.91
N GLU A 408 49.40 25.27 -14.84
CA GLU A 408 49.31 23.85 -14.50
C GLU A 408 47.89 23.43 -14.13
N LEU A 409 47.21 24.22 -13.28
CA LEU A 409 45.83 23.94 -12.85
C LEU A 409 44.82 24.02 -14.00
N LEU A 410 45.04 24.94 -14.94
CA LEU A 410 44.20 25.10 -16.13
C LEU A 410 44.40 23.97 -17.16
N ASN A 411 45.57 23.32 -17.16
CA ASN A 411 45.92 22.36 -18.20
C ASN A 411 45.05 21.10 -18.14
N GLY A 412 44.51 20.68 -19.28
CA GLY A 412 43.62 19.51 -19.36
C GLY A 412 42.16 19.83 -19.06
N THR A 413 41.77 21.11 -18.97
CA THR A 413 40.38 21.49 -18.71
C THR A 413 39.49 21.13 -19.90
N LEU A 414 38.47 20.32 -19.65
CA LEU A 414 37.46 19.95 -20.63
C LEU A 414 36.19 20.78 -20.48
N ILE A 415 35.62 21.22 -21.60
CA ILE A 415 34.37 21.99 -21.65
C ILE A 415 33.34 21.15 -22.40
N PRO A 416 32.22 20.77 -21.77
CA PRO A 416 31.20 19.94 -22.42
C PRO A 416 30.52 20.69 -23.58
N PRO A 417 29.84 19.95 -24.48
CA PRO A 417 28.97 20.54 -25.49
C PRO A 417 28.00 21.56 -24.90
N HIS A 418 27.87 22.73 -25.51
CA HIS A 418 27.03 23.85 -25.01
C HIS A 418 27.34 24.30 -23.57
N GLY A 419 28.53 23.92 -23.06
CA GLY A 419 29.00 24.27 -21.73
C GLY A 419 29.73 25.61 -21.68
N THR A 420 29.86 26.17 -20.49
CA THR A 420 30.58 27.44 -20.27
C THR A 420 31.89 27.18 -19.54
N PHE A 421 32.99 27.62 -20.13
CA PHE A 421 34.27 27.72 -19.43
C PHE A 421 34.22 28.86 -18.40
N SER A 422 34.77 28.61 -17.21
CA SER A 422 35.02 29.63 -16.19
C SER A 422 36.47 29.55 -15.75
N PHE A 423 37.19 30.65 -15.86
CA PHE A 423 38.59 30.71 -15.45
C PHE A 423 38.73 30.46 -13.95
N ASN A 424 37.96 31.16 -13.11
CA ASN A 424 38.02 31.00 -11.66
C ASN A 424 37.72 29.56 -11.21
N HIS A 425 36.71 28.91 -11.79
CA HIS A 425 36.42 27.51 -11.45
C HIS A 425 37.52 26.54 -11.90
N SER A 426 38.16 26.82 -13.05
CA SER A 426 39.19 25.93 -13.60
C SER A 426 40.49 25.97 -12.79
N ILE A 427 40.89 27.14 -12.29
CA ILE A 427 42.10 27.27 -11.44
C ILE A 427 41.83 27.04 -9.95
N GLY A 428 40.57 26.96 -9.53
CA GLY A 428 40.19 26.81 -8.13
C GLY A 428 40.41 28.06 -7.28
N VAL A 429 40.32 27.90 -5.96
CA VAL A 429 40.49 29.01 -4.99
C VAL A 429 41.96 29.38 -4.89
N ILE A 430 42.30 30.62 -5.23
CA ILE A 430 43.67 31.13 -5.18
C ILE A 430 44.15 31.16 -3.72
N GLY A 431 45.13 30.32 -3.41
CA GLY A 431 45.70 30.22 -2.08
C GLY A 431 46.85 29.20 -1.99
N PRO A 432 47.51 29.12 -0.82
CA PRO A 432 48.68 28.26 -0.64
C PRO A 432 48.38 26.76 -0.82
N ASP A 433 47.16 26.32 -0.59
CA ASP A 433 46.75 24.91 -0.73
C ASP A 433 46.85 24.38 -2.17
N LEU A 434 46.71 25.27 -3.15
CA LEU A 434 46.91 24.96 -4.57
C LEU A 434 48.32 25.34 -5.07
N GLY A 435 49.22 25.74 -4.16
CA GLY A 435 50.61 26.07 -4.48
C GLY A 435 50.87 27.54 -4.83
N PHE A 436 49.87 28.43 -4.76
CA PHE A 436 50.09 29.86 -4.97
C PHE A 436 50.92 30.48 -3.84
N VAL A 437 51.69 31.51 -4.18
CA VAL A 437 52.54 32.28 -3.25
C VAL A 437 52.14 33.75 -3.23
N GLU A 438 52.45 34.45 -2.14
CA GLU A 438 52.18 35.89 -2.02
C GLU A 438 53.02 36.71 -3.01
N GLY A 439 52.34 37.44 -3.88
CA GLY A 439 52.94 38.30 -4.90
C GLY A 439 52.30 39.68 -4.94
N GLN A 440 52.75 40.53 -5.86
CA GLN A 440 52.06 41.81 -6.11
C GLN A 440 50.74 41.57 -6.84
N VAL A 441 49.66 42.15 -6.34
CA VAL A 441 48.33 42.10 -6.94
C VAL A 441 47.84 43.50 -7.28
N ILE A 442 46.98 43.58 -8.30
CA ILE A 442 46.30 44.82 -8.67
C ILE A 442 44.92 44.79 -8.01
N ASP A 443 44.72 45.64 -7.01
CA ASP A 443 43.43 45.83 -6.33
C ASP A 443 42.90 47.23 -6.65
N GLY A 444 41.93 47.29 -7.58
CA GLY A 444 41.38 48.54 -8.08
C GLY A 444 42.44 49.42 -8.74
N GLU A 445 42.83 50.51 -8.06
CA GLU A 445 43.84 51.47 -8.51
C GLU A 445 45.17 51.36 -7.73
N LYS A 446 45.32 50.35 -6.88
CA LYS A 446 46.49 50.19 -5.99
C LYS A 446 47.22 48.89 -6.27
N ILE A 447 48.54 48.91 -6.03
CA ILE A 447 49.36 47.70 -5.97
C ILE A 447 49.35 47.21 -4.52
N GLY A 448 48.77 46.04 -4.31
CA GLY A 448 48.72 45.33 -3.03
C GLY A 448 49.63 44.10 -3.02
N ARG A 449 49.53 43.31 -1.95
CA ARG A 449 50.13 41.97 -1.86
C ARG A 449 49.08 40.97 -1.43
N ASP A 450 48.97 39.89 -2.17
CA ASP A 450 48.09 38.75 -1.88
C ASP A 450 48.58 37.51 -2.63
N TYR A 451 47.98 36.36 -2.37
CA TYR A 451 48.23 35.13 -3.12
C TYR A 451 47.82 35.27 -4.58
N GLY A 452 48.58 34.63 -5.49
CA GLY A 452 48.23 34.60 -6.91
C GLY A 452 48.50 35.88 -7.69
N GLY A 453 49.38 36.76 -7.19
CA GLY A 453 49.93 37.87 -7.98
C GLY A 453 50.45 37.38 -9.34
N GLY A 454 49.84 37.82 -10.44
CA GLY A 454 50.11 37.36 -11.80
C GLY A 454 49.00 36.55 -12.47
N ILE A 455 47.97 36.09 -11.75
CA ILE A 455 46.95 35.20 -12.31
C ILE A 455 46.07 35.84 -13.40
N CYS A 456 45.81 37.15 -13.32
CA CYS A 456 45.13 37.86 -14.40
C CYS A 456 45.87 37.76 -15.75
N GLN A 457 47.18 37.51 -15.75
CA GLN A 457 47.93 37.27 -16.98
C GLN A 457 47.60 35.91 -17.60
N VAL A 458 47.39 34.88 -16.77
CA VAL A 458 46.94 33.58 -17.27
C VAL A 458 45.54 33.72 -17.85
N SER A 459 44.62 34.39 -17.15
CA SER A 459 43.27 34.70 -17.66
C SER A 459 43.30 35.47 -18.99
N THR A 460 44.13 36.52 -19.08
CA THR A 460 44.40 37.26 -20.32
C THR A 460 44.88 36.34 -21.45
N THR A 461 45.70 35.34 -21.14
CA THR A 461 46.19 34.37 -22.12
C THR A 461 45.08 33.45 -22.61
N VAL A 462 44.18 33.00 -21.72
CA VAL A 462 42.97 32.26 -22.11
C VAL A 462 42.05 33.13 -22.96
N PHE A 463 41.83 34.39 -22.57
CA PHE A 463 41.03 35.34 -23.34
C PHE A 463 41.55 35.48 -24.77
N ARG A 464 42.86 35.59 -24.96
CA ARG A 464 43.48 35.63 -26.29
C ARG A 464 43.23 34.34 -27.06
N ALA A 465 43.42 33.18 -26.45
CA ALA A 465 43.15 31.90 -27.11
C ALA A 465 41.68 31.80 -27.56
N ALA A 466 40.74 32.17 -26.69
CA ALA A 466 39.31 32.16 -26.96
C ALA A 466 38.90 33.18 -28.04
N PHE A 467 39.46 34.38 -27.99
CA PHE A 467 39.21 35.43 -28.98
C PHE A 467 39.65 34.99 -30.38
N TYR A 468 40.86 34.45 -30.53
CA TYR A 468 41.35 33.97 -31.82
C TYR A 468 40.70 32.65 -32.27
N ALA A 469 40.15 31.87 -31.35
CA ALA A 469 39.29 30.73 -31.66
C ALA A 469 37.87 31.14 -32.09
N GLY A 470 37.50 32.42 -31.99
CA GLY A 470 36.15 32.91 -32.30
C GLY A 470 35.09 32.47 -31.30
N MET A 471 35.46 32.27 -30.03
CA MET A 471 34.54 31.80 -28.98
C MET A 471 33.56 32.90 -28.57
N PRO A 472 32.28 32.56 -28.29
CA PRO A 472 31.34 33.49 -27.67
C PRO A 472 31.80 33.84 -26.24
N ILE A 473 32.27 35.08 -26.05
CA ILE A 473 32.66 35.57 -24.72
C ILE A 473 31.41 35.92 -23.91
N VAL A 474 31.21 35.21 -22.80
CA VAL A 474 30.08 35.36 -21.88
C VAL A 474 30.37 36.42 -20.83
N GLU A 475 31.61 36.44 -20.32
CA GLU A 475 32.05 37.38 -19.31
C GLU A 475 33.53 37.73 -19.54
N GLY A 476 33.87 39.02 -19.44
CA GLY A 476 35.24 39.47 -19.50
C GLY A 476 35.37 40.89 -18.94
N TRP A 477 36.37 41.09 -18.08
CA TRP A 477 36.61 42.37 -17.42
C TRP A 477 37.99 42.91 -17.79
N PRO A 478 38.12 44.06 -18.46
CA PRO A 478 39.45 44.62 -18.71
C PRO A 478 40.09 45.10 -17.40
N HIS A 479 41.42 45.20 -17.38
CA HIS A 479 42.08 45.93 -16.30
C HIS A 479 41.70 47.42 -16.40
N ARG A 480 41.57 48.11 -15.25
CA ARG A 480 41.17 49.53 -15.20
C ARG A 480 42.21 50.51 -15.80
N TRP A 481 43.42 50.03 -16.04
CA TRP A 481 44.54 50.79 -16.61
C TRP A 481 45.28 49.95 -17.65
N ARG A 482 45.92 50.63 -18.60
CA ARG A 482 46.69 49.98 -19.66
C ARG A 482 47.98 49.40 -19.09
N LEU A 483 48.12 48.08 -19.18
CA LEU A 483 49.30 47.33 -18.73
C LEU A 483 50.23 47.06 -19.91
N GLY A 484 51.23 47.92 -20.12
CA GLY A 484 52.12 47.85 -21.29
C GLY A 484 52.90 46.54 -21.43
N PHE A 485 53.09 45.77 -20.35
CA PHE A 485 53.75 44.47 -20.43
C PHE A 485 52.93 43.41 -21.19
N TYR A 486 51.62 43.58 -21.33
CA TYR A 486 50.79 42.69 -22.16
C TYR A 486 51.04 42.86 -23.67
N GLU A 487 51.77 43.90 -24.07
CA GLU A 487 52.07 44.25 -25.46
C GLU A 487 53.51 43.88 -25.87
N LEU A 488 54.32 43.29 -24.97
CA LEU A 488 55.74 42.98 -25.19
C LEU A 488 55.99 42.09 -26.43
N ASP A 489 55.07 41.20 -26.77
CA ASP A 489 55.15 40.31 -27.93
C ASP A 489 54.35 40.85 -29.15
N GLY A 490 54.06 42.15 -29.21
CA GLY A 490 53.37 42.77 -30.34
C GLY A 490 51.84 42.66 -30.31
N TRP A 491 51.27 42.22 -29.18
CA TRP A 491 49.83 42.20 -28.94
C TRP A 491 49.23 43.61 -28.91
N THR A 492 48.05 43.79 -29.53
CA THR A 492 47.30 45.04 -29.49
C THR A 492 46.70 45.30 -28.10
N ALA A 493 46.66 46.57 -27.70
CA ALA A 493 45.97 46.98 -26.47
C ALA A 493 44.49 46.59 -26.48
N GLY A 494 43.96 46.20 -25.32
CA GLY A 494 42.55 45.80 -25.14
C GLY A 494 42.28 44.30 -25.28
N LEU A 495 43.30 43.48 -25.53
CA LEU A 495 43.21 42.02 -25.51
C LEU A 495 43.62 41.46 -24.14
N ASP A 496 42.89 41.85 -23.10
CA ASP A 496 43.11 41.44 -21.72
C ASP A 496 41.82 41.13 -20.96
N ALA A 497 41.92 40.19 -20.03
CA ALA A 497 40.84 39.82 -19.12
C ALA A 497 41.42 39.68 -17.71
N SER A 498 40.86 40.44 -16.78
CA SER A 498 41.13 40.39 -15.35
C SER A 498 40.11 39.49 -14.65
N ILE A 499 40.49 38.97 -13.49
CA ILE A 499 39.63 38.16 -12.62
C ILE A 499 39.72 38.68 -11.19
N MET A 500 38.76 38.29 -10.35
CA MET A 500 38.73 38.61 -8.94
C MET A 500 38.04 37.48 -8.18
N GLN A 501 38.68 36.98 -7.12
CA GLN A 501 38.10 36.03 -6.17
C GLN A 501 37.95 36.73 -4.81
N PRO A 502 36.78 37.32 -4.48
CA PRO A 502 36.60 38.03 -3.23
C PRO A 502 36.55 37.07 -2.03
N GLU A 503 36.96 37.57 -0.86
CA GLU A 503 36.92 36.80 0.39
C GLU A 503 35.48 36.36 0.71
N GLY A 504 35.31 35.09 1.06
CA GLY A 504 34.01 34.50 1.39
C GLY A 504 33.16 34.04 0.20
N ASP A 505 33.46 34.50 -1.03
CA ASP A 505 32.80 34.03 -2.26
C ASP A 505 33.79 34.02 -3.44
N PRO A 506 34.76 33.09 -3.46
CA PRO A 506 35.84 33.09 -4.45
C PRO A 506 35.36 32.92 -5.90
N PHE A 507 34.11 32.51 -6.12
CA PHE A 507 33.54 32.30 -7.46
C PHE A 507 32.47 33.35 -7.85
N GLY A 508 32.12 34.28 -6.95
CA GLY A 508 31.14 35.34 -7.19
C GLY A 508 31.74 36.69 -7.63
N GLY A 509 33.07 36.80 -7.71
CA GLY A 509 33.75 37.98 -8.27
C GLY A 509 33.85 37.97 -9.80
N GLY A 510 34.63 38.91 -10.34
CA GLY A 510 34.84 39.01 -11.79
C GLY A 510 35.55 37.77 -12.33
N ASP A 511 35.04 37.25 -13.44
CA ASP A 511 35.54 36.04 -14.07
C ASP A 511 35.79 36.25 -15.58
N PHE A 512 36.56 35.36 -16.18
CA PHE A 512 36.62 35.24 -17.63
C PHE A 512 35.88 33.97 -18.05
N ARG A 513 34.84 34.13 -18.87
CA ARG A 513 33.96 33.04 -19.30
C ARG A 513 33.70 33.09 -20.79
N PHE A 514 33.70 31.93 -21.42
CA PHE A 514 33.26 31.75 -22.81
C PHE A 514 32.46 30.45 -22.95
N GLU A 515 31.58 30.41 -23.94
CA GLU A 515 30.74 29.24 -24.24
C GLU A 515 31.41 28.34 -25.27
N ASN A 516 31.27 27.03 -25.13
CA ASN A 516 31.49 26.07 -26.19
C ASN A 516 30.21 25.95 -27.04
N PRO A 517 30.14 26.52 -28.25
CA PRO A 517 28.90 26.55 -29.03
C PRO A 517 28.61 25.24 -29.79
N THR A 518 29.36 24.17 -29.53
CA THR A 518 29.35 22.95 -30.35
C THR A 518 28.69 21.77 -29.65
N ASP A 519 28.33 20.75 -30.44
CA ASP A 519 27.88 19.44 -29.95
C ASP A 519 29.07 18.53 -29.52
N SER A 520 30.31 19.04 -29.59
CA SER A 520 31.54 18.33 -29.22
C SER A 520 32.16 18.96 -27.97
N TRP A 521 33.04 18.23 -27.30
CA TRP A 521 33.82 18.78 -26.20
C TRP A 521 34.92 19.71 -26.72
N MET A 522 35.44 20.55 -25.84
CA MET A 522 36.66 21.32 -26.07
C MET A 522 37.69 21.04 -24.99
N LEU A 523 38.97 21.14 -25.34
CA LEU A 523 40.11 20.98 -24.43
C LEU A 523 40.89 22.29 -24.36
N ILE A 524 41.23 22.70 -23.14
CA ILE A 524 42.24 23.72 -22.88
C ILE A 524 43.54 23.04 -22.49
N GLU A 525 44.57 23.30 -23.27
CA GLU A 525 45.96 23.00 -22.93
C GLU A 525 46.65 24.30 -22.50
N SER A 526 47.42 24.24 -21.42
CA SER A 526 48.19 25.39 -20.95
C SER A 526 49.51 24.99 -20.34
N TYR A 527 50.55 25.76 -20.64
CA TYR A 527 51.89 25.52 -20.13
C TYR A 527 52.72 26.80 -20.16
N VAL A 528 53.85 26.77 -19.46
CA VAL A 528 54.84 27.85 -19.45
C VAL A 528 56.06 27.42 -20.25
N GLU A 529 56.40 28.20 -21.25
CA GLU A 529 57.67 28.17 -21.98
C GLU A 529 58.33 29.53 -21.79
N TYR A 530 59.13 29.68 -20.73
CA TYR A 530 59.66 30.98 -20.31
C TYR A 530 60.33 31.73 -21.48
N PRO A 531 60.00 33.03 -21.70
CA PRO A 531 59.24 33.91 -20.82
C PRO A 531 57.72 33.99 -21.09
N ARG A 532 57.11 32.96 -21.69
CA ARG A 532 55.69 32.97 -22.08
C ARG A 532 54.87 31.95 -21.30
N VAL A 533 53.65 32.36 -20.96
CA VAL A 533 52.54 31.43 -20.73
C VAL A 533 51.78 31.28 -22.05
N ILE A 534 51.44 30.04 -22.38
CA ILE A 534 50.78 29.65 -23.63
C ILE A 534 49.50 28.91 -23.27
N VAL A 535 48.40 29.26 -23.94
CA VAL A 535 47.11 28.58 -23.83
C VAL A 535 46.64 28.23 -25.23
N ILE A 536 46.22 26.97 -25.41
CA ILE A 536 45.72 26.45 -26.67
C ILE A 536 44.32 25.88 -26.42
N ILE A 537 43.38 26.21 -27.31
CA ILE A 537 42.04 25.63 -27.30
C ILE A 537 41.93 24.65 -28.46
N TYR A 538 41.55 23.42 -28.17
CA TYR A 538 41.23 22.38 -29.15
C TYR A 538 39.74 22.07 -29.12
N GLY A 539 39.19 21.67 -30.26
CA GLY A 539 37.78 21.30 -30.40
C GLY A 539 37.45 20.80 -31.80
N ALA A 540 36.16 20.75 -32.12
CA ALA A 540 35.68 20.52 -33.47
C ALA A 540 35.95 21.75 -34.36
N ASP A 541 36.31 21.53 -35.63
CA ASP A 541 36.49 22.62 -36.60
C ASP A 541 35.19 23.42 -36.75
N LEU A 542 35.26 24.72 -36.43
CA LEU A 542 34.13 25.64 -36.47
C LEU A 542 33.92 26.25 -37.87
N GLY A 543 34.90 26.10 -38.76
CA GLY A 543 34.93 26.79 -40.05
C GLY A 543 35.08 28.31 -39.92
N TYR A 544 35.47 28.81 -38.75
CA TYR A 544 35.67 30.24 -38.51
C TYR A 544 37.01 30.71 -39.06
N THR A 545 37.02 31.93 -39.58
CA THR A 545 38.24 32.70 -39.86
C THR A 545 38.13 33.99 -39.07
N VAL A 546 39.09 34.25 -38.18
CA VAL A 546 39.11 35.44 -37.33
C VAL A 546 40.15 36.41 -37.88
N ASP A 547 39.69 37.54 -38.41
CA ASP A 547 40.54 38.66 -38.87
C ASP A 547 40.50 39.79 -37.83
N VAL A 548 41.66 40.33 -37.45
CA VAL A 548 41.85 41.30 -36.35
C VAL A 548 42.40 42.63 -36.86
#